data_AF-A0A8H4XT71-F1
#
_entry.id   AF-A0A8H4XT71-F1
#
_cell.length_a   1.000
_cell.length_b   1.000
_cell.length_c   1.000
_cell.angle_alpha   90.00
_cell.angle_beta   90.00
_cell.angle_gamma   90.00
#
_symmetry.space_group_name_H-M   'P 1'
#
loop_
_entity.id
_entity.type
_entity.pdbx_description
1 polymer ?
#
loop_
_entity_poly.entity_id
_entity_poly.type
_entity_poly.pdbx_seq_one_letter_code
_entity_poly.pdbx_strand_id
1 'polypeptide(L)'
;MRNLSSYTLLLYTLVELASSQEIQTLTRLPPTPTTPTLEQRAGTVIIVTVTATASTVPVSPSYTNPAIFENDILNQTNYYRRQHNASALIWNDTLSTYAKQWAEPCNWKHSGGPYGENLAEGYTNVTSAVDAWAIESQQYKYSPPTGFSEKTGHFT
;
A
#
# COMPACT_ATOMS: atom_id res chain seq x y z
N MET A 1 -13.35 5.58 19.05
CA MET A 1 -12.50 6.59 18.39
C MET A 1 -11.17 5.91 18.07
N ARG A 2 -10.98 5.45 16.83
CA ARG A 2 -9.80 4.67 16.41
C ARG A 2 -8.70 5.67 16.03
N ASN A 3 -7.51 5.47 16.59
CA ASN A 3 -6.34 6.33 16.36
C ASN A 3 -5.92 6.20 14.89
N LEU A 4 -6.10 7.27 14.11
CA LEU A 4 -5.74 7.36 12.71
C LEU A 4 -4.26 7.70 12.60
N SER A 5 -3.41 6.70 12.36
CA SER A 5 -2.00 6.94 12.01
C SER A 5 -1.47 5.81 11.13
N SER A 6 -2.07 5.67 9.95
CA SER A 6 -1.50 4.87 8.85
C SER A 6 -1.61 5.71 7.60
N TYR A 7 -0.55 6.46 7.28
CA TYR A 7 -0.46 7.24 6.07
C TYR A 7 -0.12 6.31 4.90
N THR A 8 -1.07 6.11 3.99
CA THR A 8 -0.87 5.43 2.71
C THR A 8 0.17 6.20 1.89
N LEU A 9 1.24 5.52 1.46
CA LEU A 9 2.28 6.14 0.65
C LEU A 9 1.99 5.99 -0.84
N LEU A 10 2.13 7.11 -1.55
CA LEU A 10 1.96 7.24 -3.00
C LEU A 10 3.22 7.89 -3.55
N LEU A 11 3.98 7.15 -4.36
CA LEU A 11 5.16 7.67 -5.05
C LEU A 11 5.19 7.26 -6.50
N TYR A 12 5.53 8.22 -7.34
CA TYR A 12 5.41 8.12 -8.79
C TYR A 12 6.78 8.14 -9.45
N THR A 13 7.07 7.12 -10.25
CA THR A 13 8.13 7.06 -11.26
C THR A 13 7.51 7.29 -12.65
N LEU A 14 8.05 8.23 -13.43
CA LEU A 14 7.64 8.50 -14.81
C LEU A 14 8.34 7.54 -15.78
N VAL A 15 7.60 6.60 -16.40
CA VAL A 15 7.87 6.00 -17.72
C VAL A 15 6.52 5.66 -18.40
N GLU A 16 6.30 6.14 -19.62
CA GLU A 16 5.12 5.86 -20.47
C GLU A 16 5.15 4.44 -21.07
N LEU A 17 4.00 3.74 -21.11
CA LEU A 17 3.38 3.14 -22.32
C LEU A 17 2.15 2.25 -22.00
N ALA A 18 0.99 2.73 -22.46
CA ALA A 18 -0.10 2.04 -23.17
C ALA A 18 -0.73 0.69 -22.68
N SER A 19 -2.05 0.78 -22.46
CA SER A 19 -3.12 -0.03 -23.10
C SER A 19 -3.69 -1.31 -22.43
N SER A 20 -5.02 -1.22 -22.24
CA SER A 20 -6.07 -2.23 -22.46
C SER A 20 -6.39 -3.35 -21.45
N GLN A 21 -7.53 -3.12 -20.80
CA GLN A 21 -8.78 -3.93 -20.78
C GLN A 21 -8.95 -5.21 -19.94
N GLU A 22 -10.05 -5.13 -19.17
CA GLU A 22 -11.06 -6.14 -18.74
C GLU A 22 -10.62 -7.48 -18.14
N ILE A 23 -11.11 -7.76 -16.92
CA ILE A 23 -11.79 -9.04 -16.63
C ILE A 23 -13.05 -8.82 -15.77
N GLN A 24 -14.11 -9.48 -16.23
CA GLN A 24 -15.48 -9.51 -15.75
C GLN A 24 -15.67 -10.38 -14.49
N THR A 25 -16.67 -9.96 -13.70
CA THR A 25 -17.59 -10.70 -12.80
C THR A 25 -17.36 -12.18 -12.47
N LEU A 26 -17.54 -12.53 -11.18
CA LEU A 26 -18.36 -13.69 -10.77
C LEU A 26 -18.95 -13.50 -9.36
N THR A 27 -20.25 -13.29 -9.33
CA THR A 27 -21.16 -13.31 -8.17
C THR A 27 -21.38 -14.74 -7.69
N ARG A 28 -21.24 -15.00 -6.38
CA ARG A 28 -21.78 -16.22 -5.74
C ARG A 28 -22.58 -15.86 -4.49
N LEU A 29 -23.83 -16.29 -4.50
CA LEU A 29 -24.86 -16.09 -3.45
C LEU A 29 -24.51 -16.78 -2.12
N PRO A 30 -25.04 -16.28 -1.00
CA PRO A 30 -24.79 -16.82 0.34
C PRO A 30 -25.63 -18.08 0.63
N PRO A 31 -25.13 -19.04 1.43
CA PRO A 31 -25.97 -20.10 1.98
C PRO A 31 -26.74 -19.62 3.23
N THR A 32 -28.02 -19.99 3.27
CA THR A 32 -29.01 -19.81 4.35
C THR A 32 -28.55 -20.38 5.70
N PRO A 33 -28.86 -19.74 6.84
CA PRO A 33 -28.52 -20.25 8.17
C PRO A 33 -29.50 -21.33 8.64
N THR A 34 -28.99 -22.50 8.99
CA THR A 34 -29.74 -23.55 9.69
C THR A 34 -29.57 -23.35 11.19
N THR A 35 -30.68 -23.08 11.90
CA THR A 35 -30.75 -22.93 13.36
C THR A 35 -30.67 -24.29 14.06
N PRO A 36 -29.72 -24.50 15.00
CA PRO A 36 -29.88 -25.48 16.06
C PRO A 36 -30.50 -24.83 17.30
N THR A 37 -31.69 -25.29 17.66
CA THR A 37 -32.34 -25.02 18.96
C THR A 37 -31.49 -25.64 20.07
N LEU A 38 -30.93 -24.81 20.96
CA LEU A 38 -30.25 -25.28 22.17
C LEU A 38 -31.02 -24.79 23.39
N GLU A 39 -31.41 -25.75 24.22
CA GLU A 39 -32.15 -25.58 25.46
C GLU A 39 -31.46 -24.64 26.45
N GLN A 40 -32.25 -23.73 27.00
CA GLN A 40 -31.81 -22.71 27.94
C GLN A 40 -31.61 -23.31 29.34
N ARG A 41 -30.38 -23.73 29.64
CA ARG A 41 -29.95 -23.97 31.03
C ARG A 41 -29.40 -22.66 31.59
N ALA A 42 -30.00 -22.16 32.67
CA ALA A 42 -29.52 -21.01 33.41
C ALA A 42 -28.10 -21.27 33.95
N GLY A 43 -27.10 -20.81 33.22
CA GLY A 43 -25.69 -20.80 33.60
C GLY A 43 -25.16 -19.39 33.48
N THR A 44 -24.50 -18.90 34.52
CA THR A 44 -23.86 -17.57 34.57
C THR A 44 -22.90 -17.40 33.39
N VAL A 45 -23.22 -16.48 32.48
CA VAL A 45 -22.32 -16.09 31.38
C VAL A 45 -21.23 -15.21 31.98
N ILE A 46 -20.03 -15.76 32.18
CA ILE A 46 -18.85 -14.94 32.46
C ILE A 46 -18.36 -14.37 31.13
N ILE A 47 -18.70 -13.11 30.88
CA ILE A 47 -18.18 -12.36 29.73
C ILE A 47 -16.73 -12.02 30.04
N VAL A 48 -15.80 -12.85 29.59
CA VAL A 48 -14.36 -12.55 29.67
C VAL A 48 -14.06 -11.51 28.59
N THR A 49 -14.11 -10.24 28.96
CA THR A 49 -13.68 -9.14 28.10
C THR A 49 -12.15 -9.19 28.01
N VAL A 50 -11.62 -9.83 26.97
CA VAL A 50 -10.20 -9.76 26.64
C VAL A 50 -9.91 -8.34 26.17
N THR A 51 -9.41 -7.51 27.08
CA THR A 51 -8.94 -6.16 26.76
C THR A 51 -7.59 -6.30 26.08
N ALA A 52 -7.58 -6.34 24.73
CA ALA A 52 -6.34 -6.29 23.97
C ALA A 52 -5.68 -4.92 24.19
N THR A 53 -4.61 -4.89 24.97
CA THR A 53 -3.75 -3.71 25.08
C THR A 53 -3.18 -3.39 23.71
N ALA A 54 -3.40 -2.17 23.20
CA ALA A 54 -2.82 -1.73 21.95
C ALA A 54 -1.28 -1.80 22.04
N SER A 55 -0.64 -2.52 21.13
CA SER A 55 0.82 -2.53 20.99
C SER A 55 1.31 -1.11 20.72
N THR A 56 2.09 -0.54 21.64
CA THR A 56 2.67 0.80 21.54
C THR A 56 3.98 0.78 20.74
N VAL A 57 3.99 0.18 19.55
CA VAL A 57 5.16 0.32 18.67
C VAL A 57 5.24 1.80 18.26
N PRO A 58 6.35 2.49 18.54
CA PRO A 58 6.49 3.89 18.16
C PRO A 58 6.39 4.01 16.63
N VAL A 59 5.55 4.93 16.16
CA VAL A 59 5.41 5.25 14.75
C VAL A 59 6.73 5.84 14.26
N SER A 60 7.25 5.35 13.12
CA SER A 60 8.49 5.86 12.53
C SER A 60 8.44 7.38 12.34
N PRO A 61 9.55 8.12 12.60
CA PRO A 61 9.65 9.55 12.28
C PRO A 61 9.34 9.84 10.81
N SER A 62 9.60 8.89 9.91
CA SER A 62 9.28 9.00 8.50
C SER A 62 7.78 9.16 8.21
N TYR A 63 6.89 8.88 9.16
CA TYR A 63 5.45 9.10 9.01
C TYR A 63 4.93 10.34 9.74
N THR A 64 5.76 10.97 10.58
CA THR A 64 5.34 12.08 11.45
C THR A 64 6.12 13.37 11.19
N ASN A 65 7.24 13.29 10.47
CA ASN A 65 8.05 14.44 10.08
C ASN A 65 8.11 14.53 8.54
N PRO A 66 7.55 15.59 7.92
CA PRO A 66 7.53 15.74 6.47
C PRO A 66 8.91 15.77 5.80
N ALA A 67 9.91 16.39 6.43
CA ALA A 67 11.25 16.47 5.86
C ALA A 67 11.95 15.10 5.87
N ILE A 68 11.74 14.30 6.92
CA ILE A 68 12.23 12.92 6.98
C ILE A 68 11.50 12.06 5.95
N PHE A 69 10.16 12.19 5.86
CA PHE A 69 9.36 11.49 4.86
C PHE A 69 9.90 11.71 3.44
N GLU A 70 10.04 12.97 3.03
CA GLU A 70 10.52 13.36 1.70
C GLU A 70 11.92 12.80 1.43
N ASN A 71 12.85 13.03 2.37
CA ASN A 71 14.23 12.60 2.22
C ASN A 71 14.37 11.09 2.13
N ASP A 72 13.73 10.34 3.04
CA ASP A 72 13.80 8.87 3.09
C ASP A 72 13.27 8.26 1.80
N ILE A 73 12.16 8.81 1.31
CA ILE A 73 11.56 8.38 0.07
C ILE A 73 12.42 8.67 -1.14
N LEU A 74 12.86 9.91 -1.31
CA LEU A 74 13.65 10.29 -2.48
C LEU A 74 14.98 9.53 -2.50
N ASN A 75 15.61 9.37 -1.34
CA ASN A 75 16.87 8.65 -1.21
C ASN A 75 16.71 7.16 -1.51
N GLN A 76 15.66 6.51 -0.99
CA GLN A 76 15.45 5.09 -1.21
C GLN A 76 15.08 4.78 -2.65
N THR A 77 14.20 5.58 -3.26
CA THR A 77 13.88 5.46 -4.68
C THR A 77 15.13 5.67 -5.54
N ASN A 78 15.94 6.71 -5.25
CA ASN A 78 17.16 6.97 -6.01
C ASN A 78 18.27 5.94 -5.77
N TYR A 79 18.28 5.27 -4.61
CA TYR A 79 19.17 4.14 -4.36
C TYR A 79 18.92 3.01 -5.36
N TYR A 80 17.67 2.56 -5.53
CA TYR A 80 17.33 1.52 -6.49
C TYR A 80 17.48 1.97 -7.94
N ARG A 81 17.09 3.20 -8.28
CA ARG A 81 17.26 3.73 -9.65
C ARG A 81 18.72 3.70 -10.12
N ARG A 82 19.67 4.03 -9.22
CA ARG A 82 21.11 3.95 -9.52
C ARG A 82 21.58 2.53 -9.81
N GLN A 83 21.00 1.51 -9.19
CA GLN A 83 21.33 0.10 -9.45
C GLN A 83 20.94 -0.34 -10.87
N HIS A 84 19.99 0.36 -11.49
CA HIS A 84 19.52 0.13 -12.86
C HIS A 84 20.00 1.21 -13.85
N ASN A 85 21.03 1.97 -13.50
CA ASN A 85 21.57 3.07 -14.31
C ASN A 85 20.52 4.13 -14.72
N ALA A 86 19.45 4.28 -13.96
CA ALA A 86 18.42 5.28 -14.20
C ALA A 86 18.79 6.62 -13.55
N SER A 87 18.44 7.73 -14.22
CA SER A 87 18.66 9.10 -13.69
C SER A 87 17.97 9.29 -12.35
N ALA A 88 18.58 10.02 -11.43
CA ALA A 88 17.96 10.36 -10.15
C ALA A 88 16.69 11.21 -10.36
N LEU A 89 15.66 10.96 -9.55
CA LEU A 89 14.50 11.80 -9.42
C LEU A 89 14.77 12.95 -8.45
N ILE A 90 13.95 13.99 -8.56
CA ILE A 90 13.86 15.10 -7.62
C ILE A 90 12.44 15.15 -7.05
N TRP A 91 12.30 15.71 -5.85
CA TRP A 91 10.99 15.89 -5.24
C TRP A 91 10.14 16.90 -6.03
N ASN A 92 8.82 16.72 -5.99
CA ASN A 92 7.87 17.60 -6.64
C ASN A 92 6.66 17.85 -5.73
N ASP A 93 6.49 19.09 -5.29
CA ASP A 93 5.44 19.47 -4.33
C ASP A 93 4.02 19.33 -4.88
N THR A 94 3.84 19.48 -6.20
CA THR A 94 2.53 19.27 -6.84
C THR A 94 2.13 17.79 -6.76
N LEU A 95 3.06 16.88 -7.03
CA LEU A 95 2.80 15.44 -6.95
C LEU A 95 2.62 14.98 -5.51
N SER A 96 3.41 15.48 -4.56
CA SER A 96 3.27 15.12 -3.15
C SER A 96 1.93 15.60 -2.57
N THR A 97 1.48 16.79 -2.98
CA THR A 97 0.16 17.31 -2.60
C THR A 97 -0.97 16.45 -3.18
N TYR A 98 -0.87 16.07 -4.45
CA TYR A 98 -1.83 15.18 -5.11
C TYR A 98 -1.90 13.81 -4.42
N ALA A 99 -0.75 13.19 -4.18
CA ALA A 99 -0.61 11.93 -3.48
C ALA A 99 -1.25 11.98 -2.08
N LYS A 100 -0.94 13.03 -1.30
CA LYS A 100 -1.54 13.22 0.02
C LYS A 100 -3.06 13.29 -0.04
N GLN A 101 -3.61 14.11 -0.95
CA GLN A 101 -5.06 14.25 -1.10
C GLN A 101 -5.75 12.92 -1.47
N TRP A 102 -5.10 12.08 -2.27
CA TRP A 102 -5.63 10.76 -2.62
C TRP A 102 -5.52 9.74 -1.47
N ALA A 103 -4.46 9.81 -0.67
CA ALA A 103 -4.24 8.93 0.49
C ALA A 103 -5.17 9.23 1.67
N GLU A 104 -5.50 10.51 1.93
CA GLU A 104 -6.31 10.96 3.07
C GLU A 104 -7.64 10.20 3.30
N PRO A 105 -8.46 9.88 2.28
CA PRO A 105 -9.69 9.11 2.48
C PRO A 105 -9.45 7.62 2.78
N CYS A 106 -8.21 7.12 2.75
CA CYS A 106 -7.85 5.72 2.96
C CYS A 106 -8.58 4.72 2.05
N ASN A 107 -8.75 5.08 0.77
CA ASN A 107 -9.33 4.19 -0.23
C ASN A 107 -8.25 3.32 -0.86
N TRP A 108 -8.30 2.00 -0.63
CA TRP A 108 -7.35 1.05 -1.22
C TRP A 108 -7.66 0.75 -2.70
N LYS A 109 -7.41 1.74 -3.56
CA LYS A 109 -7.54 1.64 -5.01
C LYS A 109 -6.71 2.72 -5.70
N HIS A 110 -6.40 2.48 -6.97
CA HIS A 110 -5.71 3.49 -7.77
C HIS A 110 -6.57 4.75 -8.00
N SER A 111 -5.92 5.91 -8.10
CA SER A 111 -6.55 7.21 -8.35
C SER A 111 -7.18 7.32 -9.73
N GLY A 112 -6.62 6.62 -10.73
CA GLY A 112 -6.97 6.81 -12.13
C GLY A 112 -6.58 8.19 -12.66
N GLY A 113 -5.70 8.90 -11.96
CA GLY A 113 -5.19 10.21 -12.33
C GLY A 113 -4.24 10.18 -13.52
N PRO A 114 -3.72 11.36 -13.92
CA PRO A 114 -2.84 11.50 -15.06
C PRO A 114 -1.37 11.11 -14.78
N TYR A 115 -1.05 10.69 -13.55
CA TYR A 115 0.30 10.36 -13.10
C TYR A 115 0.42 8.83 -12.89
N GLY A 116 1.60 8.23 -13.13
CA GLY A 116 1.86 6.82 -12.76
C GLY A 116 1.71 6.63 -11.25
N GLU A 117 1.49 5.42 -10.71
CA GLU A 117 1.11 5.26 -9.29
C GLU A 117 1.51 3.94 -8.60
N ASN A 118 2.13 4.07 -7.41
CA ASN A 118 2.33 2.96 -6.46
C ASN A 118 1.58 3.19 -5.16
N LEU A 119 1.03 2.11 -4.58
CA LEU A 119 0.31 2.12 -3.29
C LEU A 119 1.02 1.22 -2.28
N ALA A 120 1.03 1.64 -1.00
CA ALA A 120 1.54 0.83 0.10
C ALA A 120 0.79 1.09 1.40
N GLU A 121 0.57 0.03 2.19
CA GLU A 121 -0.01 0.07 3.53
C GLU A 121 0.69 -0.98 4.41
N GLY A 122 0.76 -0.73 5.72
CA GLY A 122 1.17 -1.75 6.71
C GLY A 122 2.68 -1.87 6.95
N TYR A 123 3.48 -1.00 6.32
CA TYR A 123 4.92 -0.95 6.49
C TYR A 123 5.32 -0.17 7.76
N THR A 124 6.45 -0.56 8.37
CA THR A 124 6.91 0.04 9.64
C THR A 124 7.56 1.41 9.44
N ASN A 125 8.05 1.70 8.24
CA ASN A 125 8.60 2.98 7.80
C ASN A 125 8.47 3.11 6.27
N VAL A 126 8.66 4.33 5.76
CA VAL A 126 8.48 4.62 4.34
C VAL A 126 9.50 3.92 3.44
N THR A 127 10.74 3.73 3.90
CA THR A 127 11.77 3.06 3.11
C THR A 127 11.42 1.59 2.88
N SER A 128 10.85 0.90 3.87
CA SER A 128 10.43 -0.50 3.73
C SER A 128 9.28 -0.69 2.72
N ALA A 129 8.44 0.33 2.51
CA ALA A 129 7.45 0.32 1.42
C ALA A 129 8.13 0.41 0.04
N VAL A 130 9.13 1.28 -0.10
CA VAL A 130 9.92 1.41 -1.34
C VAL A 130 10.72 0.14 -1.61
N ASP A 131 11.28 -0.49 -0.57
CA ASP A 131 11.98 -1.77 -0.68
C ASP A 131 11.06 -2.86 -1.22
N ALA A 132 9.82 -2.91 -0.74
CA ALA A 132 8.84 -3.88 -1.19
C ALA A 132 8.43 -3.67 -2.65
N TRP A 133 8.29 -2.44 -3.12
CA TRP A 133 8.10 -2.17 -4.55
C TRP A 133 9.33 -2.58 -5.36
N ALA A 134 10.53 -2.23 -4.90
CA ALA A 134 11.77 -2.52 -5.62
C ALA A 134 12.10 -4.01 -5.71
N ILE A 135 11.73 -4.83 -4.71
CA ILE A 135 12.04 -6.26 -4.71
C ILE A 135 11.27 -7.03 -5.78
N GLU A 136 10.19 -6.47 -6.33
CA GLU A 136 9.50 -7.03 -7.50
C GLU A 136 10.41 -7.14 -8.73
N SER A 137 11.53 -6.41 -8.76
CA SER A 137 12.62 -6.58 -9.75
C SER A 137 13.12 -8.01 -9.86
N GLN A 138 13.04 -8.80 -8.78
CA GLN A 138 13.42 -10.22 -8.78
C GLN A 138 12.49 -11.08 -9.67
N GLN A 139 11.29 -10.60 -9.95
CA GLN A 139 10.31 -11.25 -10.82
C GLN A 139 10.33 -10.69 -12.25
N TYR A 140 11.02 -9.57 -12.47
CA TYR A 140 11.14 -8.96 -13.79
C TYR A 140 12.20 -9.65 -14.65
N LYS A 141 11.81 -10.07 -15.85
CA LYS A 141 12.74 -10.55 -16.88
C LYS A 141 13.13 -9.36 -17.74
N TYR A 142 14.42 -9.15 -17.93
CA TYR A 142 14.93 -8.04 -18.75
C TYR A 142 15.05 -8.38 -20.24
N SER A 143 15.08 -9.68 -20.59
CA SER A 143 15.22 -10.13 -21.98
C SER A 143 14.54 -11.50 -22.20
N PRO A 144 13.48 -11.57 -23.03
CA PRO A 144 12.67 -10.43 -23.42
C PRO A 144 12.08 -9.75 -22.17
N PRO A 145 11.82 -8.43 -22.23
CA PRO A 145 11.24 -7.73 -21.09
C PRO A 145 9.88 -8.35 -20.72
N THR A 146 9.61 -8.52 -19.43
CA THR A 146 8.29 -8.99 -18.94
C THR A 146 7.15 -8.11 -19.47
N GLY A 147 7.43 -6.82 -19.71
CA GLY A 147 6.39 -5.81 -19.96
C GLY A 147 5.62 -5.52 -18.67
N PHE A 148 4.38 -5.03 -18.81
CA PHE A 148 3.51 -4.81 -17.66
C PHE A 148 3.03 -6.15 -17.08
N SER A 149 3.11 -6.28 -15.76
CA SER A 149 2.37 -7.28 -15.01
C SER A 149 2.07 -6.75 -13.60
N GLU A 150 0.97 -7.18 -13.01
CA GLU A 150 0.61 -6.79 -11.63
C GLU A 150 1.67 -7.18 -10.58
N LYS A 151 2.54 -8.15 -10.89
CA LYS A 151 3.59 -8.65 -10.01
C LYS A 151 4.87 -7.81 -10.02
N THR A 152 5.01 -6.97 -11.03
CA THR A 152 6.23 -6.17 -11.29
C THR A 152 5.93 -4.69 -11.46
N GLY A 153 4.65 -4.31 -11.39
CA GLY A 153 4.19 -2.98 -11.74
C GLY A 153 4.65 -1.90 -10.77
N HIS A 154 4.95 -2.25 -9.50
CA HIS A 154 5.50 -1.27 -8.59
C HIS A 154 6.99 -1.00 -8.84
N PHE A 155 7.71 -2.01 -9.31
CA PHE A 155 9.13 -1.88 -9.65
C PHE A 155 9.37 -1.08 -10.95
N THR A 156 8.61 -1.38 -12.00
CA THR A 156 8.84 -0.83 -13.36
C THR A 156 8.36 0.60 -13.50
#